data_AF-A0A1W9S4G7-F1
#
_entry.id   AF-A0A1W9S4G7-F1
#
_cell.length_a   1.000
_cell.length_b   1.000
_cell.length_c   1.000
_cell.angle_alpha   90.00
_cell.angle_beta   90.00
_cell.angle_gamma   90.00
#
_symmetry.space_group_name_H-M   'P 1'
#
loop_
_entity.id
_entity.type
_entity.pdbx_description
1 polymer ?
#
loop_
_entity_poly.entity_id
_entity_poly.type
_entity_poly.pdbx_seq_one_letter_code
_entity_poly.pdbx_strand_id
1 'polypeptide(L)'
;QVNSNDPVGPDNYGYYMFDNTDVDYDLAPTYEWIEINPSLGGQGTRLSFSESDDASVLINLPFDVQYYGQTYGHMIVCTNGFVDFDTIPYDMAGHYWFNWANYPIPDPGCAKAQISPFWDDLKYTGSTHGVYTYYDEDNDRFIIEWSGMTHANTSSPETFQMIIYDPAEYPTPTGDAEFVFQYHTIYNNDSGGSDANRPESYSSVGFENWDEDDGLQYEYDNVYHPGAATLQAGRAIKITTATTSSFCDYVPGDANGDGSVMGNDVTYSVRYFKGLGDPPPDSCPYNGGWLYSAGDANGNCSYTGSDVTFLVGYFKGLNPEVLWCPDTPPPVYLNPILRHGTTPASQR
;
A
#
# COMPACT_ATOMS: atom_id res chain seq x y z
N GLN A 1 -18.00 -12.78 -7.24
CA GLN A 1 -17.26 -12.66 -8.52
C GLN A 1 -16.53 -11.33 -8.40
N VAL A 2 -15.22 -11.34 -8.58
CA VAL A 2 -14.41 -10.11 -8.60
C VAL A 2 -14.71 -9.37 -9.91
N ASN A 3 -14.89 -8.07 -9.85
CA ASN A 3 -15.11 -7.16 -10.97
C ASN A 3 -14.23 -5.92 -10.81
N SER A 4 -14.20 -5.02 -11.81
CA SER A 4 -13.28 -3.88 -11.86
C SER A 4 -13.55 -2.75 -10.85
N ASN A 5 -14.34 -3.00 -9.81
CA ASN A 5 -14.51 -2.12 -8.64
C ASN A 5 -14.19 -2.87 -7.34
N ASP A 6 -13.63 -4.08 -7.45
CA ASP A 6 -13.09 -4.87 -6.35
C ASP A 6 -11.55 -4.85 -6.49
N PRO A 7 -10.80 -4.77 -5.38
CA PRO A 7 -9.34 -4.70 -5.44
C PRO A 7 -8.72 -5.96 -6.06
N VAL A 8 -7.52 -5.79 -6.62
CA VAL A 8 -6.65 -6.90 -7.02
C VAL A 8 -6.05 -7.54 -5.78
N GLY A 9 -6.08 -8.87 -5.69
CA GLY A 9 -5.50 -9.63 -4.57
C GLY A 9 -6.54 -10.28 -3.64
N PRO A 10 -6.12 -10.73 -2.43
CA PRO A 10 -4.74 -10.65 -1.96
C PRO A 10 -3.78 -11.59 -2.70
N ASP A 11 -2.49 -11.32 -2.67
CA ASP A 11 -1.46 -12.34 -2.94
C ASP A 11 -1.29 -13.30 -1.73
N ASN A 12 -0.31 -14.22 -1.77
CA ASN A 12 -0.13 -15.16 -0.68
C ASN A 12 0.44 -14.51 0.59
N TYR A 13 1.19 -13.41 0.46
CA TYR A 13 1.72 -12.65 1.58
C TYR A 13 0.65 -11.81 2.29
N GLY A 14 -0.31 -11.26 1.54
CA GLY A 14 -1.43 -10.46 2.04
C GLY A 14 -1.54 -9.06 1.46
N TYR A 15 -0.79 -8.72 0.41
CA TYR A 15 -0.93 -7.44 -0.29
C TYR A 15 -2.17 -7.40 -1.17
N TYR A 16 -2.73 -6.21 -1.32
CA TYR A 16 -3.79 -5.86 -2.26
C TYR A 16 -3.35 -4.69 -3.14
N MET A 17 -3.98 -4.54 -4.32
CA MET A 17 -3.95 -3.30 -5.10
C MET A 17 -5.37 -2.73 -5.18
N PHE A 18 -5.56 -1.54 -4.60
CA PHE A 18 -6.79 -0.76 -4.69
C PHE A 18 -6.61 0.33 -5.72
N ASP A 19 -7.49 0.44 -6.70
CA ASP A 19 -7.51 1.57 -7.61
C ASP A 19 -8.57 2.61 -7.21
N ASN A 20 -8.44 3.83 -7.70
CA ASN A 20 -9.34 4.93 -7.32
C ASN A 20 -10.80 4.77 -7.81
N THR A 21 -11.15 3.68 -8.49
CA THR A 21 -12.54 3.30 -8.80
C THR A 21 -13.13 2.24 -7.85
N ASP A 22 -12.33 1.68 -6.93
CA ASP A 22 -12.78 0.79 -5.85
C ASP A 22 -13.53 1.55 -4.73
N VAL A 23 -14.45 2.44 -5.10
CA VAL A 23 -15.08 3.44 -4.20
C VAL A 23 -15.88 2.87 -3.03
N ASP A 24 -16.17 1.56 -3.07
CA ASP A 24 -16.81 0.83 -1.97
C ASP A 24 -15.80 0.42 -0.86
N TYR A 25 -14.50 0.66 -1.08
CA TYR A 25 -13.40 0.35 -0.16
C TYR A 25 -12.75 1.64 0.33
N ASP A 26 -12.65 1.81 1.64
CA ASP A 26 -12.05 3.02 2.24
C ASP A 26 -10.55 3.18 1.91
N LEU A 27 -9.90 2.10 1.46
CA LEU A 27 -8.50 2.09 1.04
C LEU A 27 -8.28 2.54 -0.41
N ALA A 28 -9.36 2.76 -1.17
CA ALA A 28 -9.24 3.31 -2.52
C ALA A 28 -8.49 4.65 -2.50
N PRO A 29 -7.39 4.79 -3.26
CA PRO A 29 -6.62 6.02 -3.27
C PRO A 29 -7.41 7.16 -3.91
N THR A 30 -7.07 8.38 -3.53
CA THR A 30 -7.44 9.57 -4.33
C THR A 30 -6.29 9.91 -5.27
N TYR A 31 -6.62 10.23 -6.52
CA TYR A 31 -5.64 10.79 -7.45
C TYR A 31 -5.36 12.26 -7.07
N GLU A 32 -4.12 12.52 -6.67
CA GLU A 32 -3.60 13.84 -6.28
C GLU A 32 -2.16 13.95 -6.79
N TRP A 33 -2.00 14.44 -8.02
CA TRP A 33 -0.68 14.57 -8.64
C TRP A 33 0.26 15.47 -7.83
N ILE A 34 1.49 15.00 -7.62
CA ILE A 34 2.54 15.75 -6.92
C ILE A 34 3.64 16.03 -7.92
N GLU A 35 3.66 17.24 -8.48
CA GLU A 35 4.69 17.62 -9.44
C GLU A 35 6.03 17.82 -8.72
N ILE A 36 7.04 16.99 -9.03
CA ILE A 36 8.37 17.08 -8.43
C ILE A 36 9.45 17.48 -9.44
N ASN A 37 9.18 17.54 -10.75
CA ASN A 37 10.16 18.03 -11.73
C ASN A 37 10.38 19.55 -11.59
N PRO A 38 11.60 20.03 -11.29
CA PRO A 38 11.88 21.45 -11.15
C PRO A 38 11.62 22.28 -12.42
N SER A 39 11.65 21.66 -13.60
CA SER A 39 11.34 22.34 -14.86
C SER A 39 9.85 22.66 -15.00
N LEU A 40 9.00 21.96 -14.24
CA LEU A 40 7.54 22.14 -14.19
C LEU A 40 7.08 22.81 -12.89
N GLY A 41 8.02 23.22 -12.02
CA GLY A 41 7.75 23.93 -10.77
C GLY A 41 7.82 23.06 -9.51
N GLY A 42 8.19 21.80 -9.63
CA GLY A 42 8.39 20.88 -8.50
C GLY A 42 9.68 21.10 -7.71
N GLN A 43 9.83 20.37 -6.60
CA GLN A 43 10.94 20.50 -5.65
C GLN A 43 11.93 19.32 -5.67
N GLY A 44 11.75 18.38 -6.59
CA GLY A 44 12.54 17.17 -6.68
C GLY A 44 13.95 17.38 -7.24
N THR A 45 14.72 16.31 -7.20
CA THR A 45 16.08 16.21 -7.71
C THR A 45 16.12 15.22 -8.85
N ARG A 46 16.71 15.63 -9.98
CA ARG A 46 16.87 14.74 -11.14
C ARG A 46 17.91 13.67 -10.84
N LEU A 47 17.55 12.41 -11.08
CA LEU A 47 18.50 11.30 -11.03
C LEU A 47 19.47 11.36 -12.22
N SER A 48 20.70 10.90 -11.99
CA SER A 48 21.73 10.81 -13.02
C SER A 48 21.95 9.35 -13.40
N PHE A 49 21.70 9.04 -14.65
CA PHE A 49 21.93 7.72 -15.24
C PHE A 49 23.16 7.75 -16.15
N SER A 50 23.75 6.60 -16.43
CA SER A 50 24.85 6.48 -17.41
C SER A 50 24.39 6.79 -18.82
N GLU A 51 23.16 6.42 -19.15
CA GLU A 51 22.52 6.60 -20.45
C GLU A 51 21.07 7.07 -20.25
N SER A 52 20.41 7.51 -21.32
CA SER A 52 19.02 7.96 -21.28
C SER A 52 17.99 6.88 -21.64
N ASP A 53 18.48 5.66 -21.85
CA ASP A 53 17.78 4.48 -22.35
C ASP A 53 18.47 3.27 -21.72
N ASP A 54 17.73 2.25 -21.32
CA ASP A 54 18.26 1.03 -20.69
C ASP A 54 19.29 1.28 -19.58
N ALA A 55 18.92 2.12 -18.60
CA ALA A 55 19.82 2.45 -17.50
C ALA A 55 19.11 2.42 -16.16
N SER A 56 19.87 2.12 -15.11
CA SER A 56 19.39 2.17 -13.75
C SER A 56 20.44 2.72 -12.80
N VAL A 57 19.98 3.15 -11.62
CA VAL A 57 20.83 3.73 -10.58
C VAL A 57 20.38 3.25 -9.21
N LEU A 58 21.35 2.90 -8.37
CA LEU A 58 21.12 2.61 -6.95
C LEU A 58 21.03 3.94 -6.18
N ILE A 59 19.95 4.12 -5.43
CA ILE A 59 19.74 5.27 -4.55
C ILE A 59 19.58 4.80 -3.10
N ASN A 60 19.94 5.68 -2.16
CA ASN A 60 19.59 5.47 -0.75
C ASN A 60 18.18 5.98 -0.49
N LEU A 61 17.41 5.22 0.30
CA LEU A 61 16.09 5.64 0.74
C LEU A 61 16.22 6.63 1.91
N PRO A 62 15.28 7.58 2.04
CA PRO A 62 15.29 8.54 3.15
C PRO A 62 14.85 7.91 4.49
N PHE A 63 14.18 6.77 4.46
CA PHE A 63 13.75 5.97 5.60
C PHE A 63 13.83 4.47 5.26
N ASP A 64 13.73 3.62 6.28
CA ASP A 64 13.73 2.17 6.11
C ASP A 64 12.38 1.71 5.52
N VAL A 65 12.42 1.05 4.36
CA VAL A 65 11.23 0.52 3.69
C VAL A 65 11.13 -0.97 3.98
N GLN A 66 10.01 -1.42 4.55
CA GLN A 66 9.70 -2.84 4.67
C GLN A 66 8.85 -3.30 3.47
N TYR A 67 9.26 -4.40 2.84
CA TYR A 67 8.62 -4.99 1.67
C TYR A 67 8.78 -6.52 1.70
N TYR A 68 7.67 -7.26 1.57
CA TYR A 68 7.56 -8.68 1.90
C TYR A 68 8.25 -9.09 3.21
N GLY A 69 8.10 -8.25 4.26
CA GLY A 69 8.68 -8.49 5.58
C GLY A 69 10.20 -8.35 5.68
N GLN A 70 10.87 -7.91 4.62
CA GLN A 70 12.28 -7.56 4.61
C GLN A 70 12.45 -6.04 4.62
N THR A 71 13.47 -5.54 5.31
CA THR A 71 13.74 -4.09 5.41
C THR A 71 14.90 -3.68 4.51
N TYR A 72 14.69 -2.62 3.75
CA TYR A 72 15.61 -2.08 2.75
C TYR A 72 15.89 -0.59 3.03
N GLY A 73 17.17 -0.20 2.91
CA GLY A 73 17.62 1.20 3.02
C GLY A 73 18.10 1.79 1.70
N HIS A 74 17.94 1.04 0.61
CA HIS A 74 18.32 1.42 -0.74
C HIS A 74 17.35 0.79 -1.74
N MET A 75 17.32 1.30 -2.96
CA MET A 75 16.57 0.72 -4.07
C MET A 75 17.26 1.06 -5.39
N ILE A 76 17.03 0.24 -6.41
CA ILE A 76 17.38 0.54 -7.78
C ILE A 76 16.19 1.22 -8.45
N VAL A 77 16.48 2.27 -9.22
CA VAL A 77 15.48 2.96 -10.04
C VAL A 77 15.90 2.82 -11.50
N CYS A 78 15.01 2.34 -12.34
CA CYS A 78 15.24 2.10 -13.76
C CYS A 78 14.58 3.17 -14.63
N THR A 79 15.19 3.52 -15.76
CA THR A 79 14.57 4.37 -16.79
C THR A 79 13.31 3.74 -17.37
N ASN A 80 13.27 2.41 -17.44
CA ASN A 80 12.17 1.59 -17.96
C ASN A 80 10.97 1.47 -17.01
N GLY A 81 10.79 2.42 -16.08
CA GLY A 81 9.54 2.56 -15.32
C GLY A 81 9.29 1.56 -14.19
N PHE A 82 10.34 0.86 -13.74
CA PHE A 82 10.30 0.00 -12.55
C PHE A 82 11.39 0.37 -11.54
N VAL A 83 11.23 -0.19 -10.35
CA VAL A 83 12.23 -0.19 -9.27
C VAL A 83 12.39 -1.59 -8.73
N ASP A 84 13.49 -1.85 -8.04
CA ASP A 84 13.72 -3.12 -7.36
C ASP A 84 14.65 -2.95 -6.15
N PHE A 85 14.74 -3.98 -5.32
CA PHE A 85 15.65 -4.02 -4.19
C PHE A 85 16.85 -4.95 -4.44
N ASP A 86 17.03 -5.45 -5.67
CA ASP A 86 18.04 -6.43 -6.04
C ASP A 86 19.42 -5.80 -6.25
N THR A 87 20.27 -5.89 -5.24
CA THR A 87 21.65 -5.40 -5.37
C THR A 87 22.60 -6.36 -6.10
N ILE A 88 22.11 -7.50 -6.59
CA ILE A 88 22.92 -8.44 -7.38
C ILE A 88 23.16 -7.84 -8.76
N PRO A 89 24.42 -7.80 -9.25
CA PRO A 89 24.70 -7.34 -10.60
C PRO A 89 23.93 -8.14 -11.65
N TYR A 90 23.19 -7.42 -12.50
CA TYR A 90 22.41 -7.97 -13.59
C TYR A 90 23.30 -8.63 -14.66
N ASP A 91 24.48 -8.04 -14.90
CA ASP A 91 25.43 -8.52 -15.89
C ASP A 91 26.88 -8.60 -15.38
N MET A 92 27.77 -9.13 -16.22
CA MET A 92 29.20 -9.24 -15.90
C MET A 92 29.93 -7.89 -15.86
N ALA A 93 29.31 -6.81 -16.32
CA ALA A 93 29.88 -5.47 -16.28
C ALA A 93 29.56 -4.74 -14.96
N GLY A 94 28.72 -5.34 -14.10
CA GLY A 94 28.41 -4.80 -12.79
C GLY A 94 27.23 -3.83 -12.80
N HIS A 95 26.44 -3.81 -13.86
CA HIS A 95 25.25 -2.96 -13.93
C HIS A 95 24.12 -3.54 -13.05
N TYR A 96 23.25 -2.66 -12.58
CA TYR A 96 21.99 -3.03 -11.93
C TYR A 96 20.94 -3.42 -12.98
N TRP A 97 19.77 -3.89 -12.55
CA TRP A 97 18.69 -4.26 -13.47
C TRP A 97 18.21 -3.05 -14.29
N PHE A 98 18.17 -3.22 -15.62
CA PHE A 98 17.71 -2.17 -16.55
C PHE A 98 16.89 -2.69 -17.72
N ASN A 99 16.42 -3.94 -17.65
CA ASN A 99 15.85 -4.63 -18.81
C ASN A 99 14.63 -3.88 -19.41
N TRP A 100 14.66 -3.64 -20.72
CA TRP A 100 13.53 -3.08 -21.48
C TRP A 100 12.40 -4.08 -21.67
N ALA A 101 12.71 -5.38 -21.75
CA ALA A 101 11.73 -6.41 -22.03
C ALA A 101 10.95 -6.73 -20.76
N ASN A 102 9.68 -6.30 -20.71
CA ASN A 102 8.77 -6.58 -19.62
C ASN A 102 8.22 -8.01 -19.65
N TYR A 103 7.87 -8.52 -18.48
CA TYR A 103 7.38 -9.88 -18.25
C TYR A 103 6.08 -9.86 -17.43
N PRO A 104 5.28 -10.94 -17.46
CA PRO A 104 4.16 -11.08 -16.52
C PRO A 104 4.66 -11.08 -15.07
N ILE A 105 3.77 -10.84 -14.12
CA ILE A 105 4.10 -10.75 -12.69
C ILE A 105 3.23 -11.77 -11.91
N PRO A 106 3.79 -12.56 -10.98
CA PRO A 106 5.22 -12.76 -10.78
C PRO A 106 5.86 -13.58 -11.92
N ASP A 107 7.14 -13.35 -12.22
CA ASP A 107 7.92 -14.18 -13.16
C ASP A 107 9.44 -14.08 -12.90
N PRO A 108 10.21 -15.19 -13.00
CA PRO A 108 11.67 -15.17 -12.87
C PRO A 108 12.43 -14.34 -13.93
N GLY A 109 11.74 -13.76 -14.91
CA GLY A 109 12.27 -12.78 -15.85
C GLY A 109 12.31 -11.34 -15.31
N CYS A 110 11.61 -11.07 -14.20
CA CYS A 110 11.67 -9.81 -13.45
C CYS A 110 12.97 -9.70 -12.64
N ALA A 111 13.24 -8.49 -12.13
CA ALA A 111 14.22 -8.29 -11.07
C ALA A 111 13.66 -8.74 -9.71
N LYS A 112 14.54 -9.12 -8.78
CA LYS A 112 14.10 -9.56 -7.45
C LYS A 112 13.47 -8.42 -6.68
N ALA A 113 12.32 -8.70 -6.06
CA ALA A 113 11.57 -7.72 -5.29
C ALA A 113 11.23 -6.47 -6.12
N GLN A 114 10.86 -6.67 -7.40
CA GLN A 114 10.52 -5.61 -8.33
C GLN A 114 9.14 -5.01 -8.05
N ILE A 115 9.04 -3.69 -8.17
CA ILE A 115 7.80 -2.91 -8.17
C ILE A 115 7.75 -2.14 -9.49
N SER A 116 6.68 -2.35 -10.25
CA SER A 116 6.51 -1.84 -11.61
C SER A 116 5.30 -0.91 -11.69
N PRO A 117 5.46 0.41 -11.44
CA PRO A 117 4.42 1.38 -11.72
C PRO A 117 4.01 1.38 -13.20
N PHE A 118 4.97 1.24 -14.11
CA PHE A 118 4.75 1.13 -15.56
C PHE A 118 6.02 0.58 -16.23
N TRP A 119 6.26 -0.73 -16.17
CA TRP A 119 7.46 -1.32 -16.76
C TRP A 119 7.28 -1.51 -18.26
N ASP A 120 8.09 -0.78 -19.03
CA ASP A 120 8.13 -0.84 -20.50
C ASP A 120 9.48 -0.31 -21.03
N ASP A 121 9.72 -0.39 -22.33
CA ASP A 121 10.89 0.16 -23.02
C ASP A 121 10.79 1.70 -23.11
N LEU A 122 11.26 2.38 -22.06
CA LEU A 122 11.17 3.83 -21.89
C LEU A 122 12.54 4.51 -21.93
N LYS A 123 12.57 5.61 -22.68
CA LYS A 123 13.72 6.52 -22.73
C LYS A 123 13.32 7.96 -22.52
N TYR A 124 14.29 8.82 -22.27
CA TYR A 124 14.07 10.27 -22.23
C TYR A 124 15.06 11.01 -23.12
N THR A 125 14.70 12.23 -23.53
CA THR A 125 15.60 13.13 -24.25
C THR A 125 15.48 14.55 -23.73
N GLY A 126 16.56 15.33 -23.91
CA GLY A 126 16.63 16.70 -23.42
C GLY A 126 17.00 16.79 -21.94
N SER A 127 17.00 18.03 -21.43
CA SER A 127 17.45 18.33 -20.06
C SER A 127 16.32 18.43 -19.03
N THR A 128 15.06 18.44 -19.49
CA THR A 128 13.87 18.65 -18.65
C THR A 128 13.08 17.37 -18.41
N HIS A 129 13.29 16.33 -19.21
CA HIS A 129 12.69 15.01 -19.01
C HIS A 129 13.65 14.06 -18.28
N GLY A 130 13.11 13.03 -17.64
CA GLY A 130 13.88 12.00 -16.93
C GLY A 130 13.21 11.59 -15.63
N VAL A 131 13.96 10.89 -14.78
CA VAL A 131 13.47 10.43 -13.48
C VAL A 131 13.90 11.39 -12.38
N TYR A 132 12.98 11.76 -11.51
CA TYR A 132 13.16 12.69 -10.41
C TYR A 132 12.77 12.03 -9.09
N THR A 133 13.41 12.43 -8.00
CA THR A 133 13.03 12.00 -6.65
C THR A 133 12.84 13.17 -5.72
N TYR A 134 11.94 13.03 -4.75
CA TYR A 134 11.71 14.04 -3.72
C TYR A 134 11.31 13.35 -2.43
N TYR A 135 11.92 13.77 -1.32
CA TYR A 135 11.47 13.39 0.02
C TYR A 135 10.64 14.53 0.58
N ASP A 136 9.34 14.28 0.73
CA ASP A 136 8.37 15.21 1.31
C ASP A 136 8.35 14.98 2.82
N GLU A 137 9.31 15.61 3.50
CA GLU A 137 9.49 15.51 4.97
C GLU A 137 8.24 15.92 5.76
N ASP A 138 7.40 16.81 5.22
CA ASP A 138 6.20 17.29 5.93
C ASP A 138 5.06 16.26 5.94
N ASN A 139 5.12 15.25 5.06
CA ASN A 139 4.08 14.22 4.91
C ASN A 139 4.65 12.79 5.00
N ASP A 140 5.92 12.64 5.38
CA ASP A 140 6.63 11.37 5.58
C ASP A 140 6.46 10.40 4.39
N ARG A 141 6.73 10.91 3.19
CA ARG A 141 6.63 10.14 1.94
C ARG A 141 7.75 10.45 0.97
N PHE A 142 8.20 9.42 0.26
CA PHE A 142 9.23 9.51 -0.77
C PHE A 142 8.60 9.30 -2.15
N ILE A 143 8.88 10.21 -3.08
CA ILE A 143 8.24 10.25 -4.40
C ILE A 143 9.30 10.04 -5.47
N ILE A 144 8.99 9.18 -6.44
CA ILE A 144 9.78 8.93 -7.65
C ILE A 144 8.88 9.22 -8.85
N GLU A 145 9.27 10.20 -9.67
CA GLU A 145 8.52 10.62 -10.85
C GLU A 145 9.32 10.32 -12.12
N TRP A 146 8.70 9.58 -13.04
CA TRP A 146 9.16 9.44 -14.42
C TRP A 146 8.51 10.54 -15.25
N SER A 147 9.23 11.62 -15.50
CA SER A 147 8.69 12.88 -16.03
C SER A 147 9.01 13.05 -17.52
N GLY A 148 7.96 13.05 -18.36
CA GLY A 148 8.09 13.20 -19.81
C GLY A 148 8.97 12.14 -20.47
N MET A 149 8.90 10.91 -19.97
CA MET A 149 9.50 9.75 -20.62
C MET A 149 8.81 9.50 -21.96
N THR A 150 9.40 8.67 -22.82
CA THR A 150 8.81 8.28 -24.09
C THR A 150 9.05 6.81 -24.35
N HIS A 151 8.02 6.12 -24.82
CA HIS A 151 8.15 4.79 -25.41
C HIS A 151 9.21 4.78 -26.50
N ALA A 152 10.10 3.78 -26.47
CA ALA A 152 11.19 3.69 -27.42
C ALA A 152 10.69 3.54 -28.87
N ASN A 153 9.59 2.80 -29.04
CA ASN A 153 8.98 2.44 -30.32
C ASN A 153 7.95 3.46 -30.83
N THR A 154 7.03 3.91 -29.98
CA THR A 154 5.92 4.79 -30.41
C THR A 154 6.21 6.27 -30.19
N SER A 155 7.20 6.61 -29.37
CA SER A 155 7.46 7.97 -28.88
C SER A 155 6.27 8.59 -28.13
N SER A 156 5.30 7.79 -27.68
CA SER A 156 4.20 8.27 -26.84
C SER A 156 4.76 8.75 -25.49
N PRO A 157 4.29 9.89 -24.96
CA PRO A 157 4.85 10.47 -23.76
C PRO A 157 4.24 9.84 -22.50
N GLU A 158 5.10 9.45 -21.56
CA GLU A 158 4.71 8.84 -20.29
C GLU A 158 5.10 9.78 -19.14
N THR A 159 4.16 10.01 -18.22
CA THR A 159 4.37 10.77 -17.00
C THR A 159 3.56 10.17 -15.86
N PHE A 160 4.27 9.52 -14.95
CA PHE A 160 3.71 8.79 -13.82
C PHE A 160 4.68 8.86 -12.64
N GLN A 161 4.16 8.53 -11.46
CA GLN A 161 4.96 8.53 -10.23
C GLN A 161 4.61 7.34 -9.34
N MET A 162 5.58 6.98 -8.51
CA MET A 162 5.39 6.11 -7.36
C MET A 162 5.66 6.91 -6.08
N ILE A 163 4.78 6.76 -5.11
CA ILE A 163 4.89 7.34 -3.77
C ILE A 163 5.07 6.19 -2.80
N ILE A 164 6.06 6.28 -1.93
CA ILE A 164 6.33 5.34 -0.84
C ILE A 164 6.05 6.09 0.46
N TYR A 165 5.17 5.55 1.29
CA TYR A 165 4.88 6.11 2.61
C TYR A 165 5.81 5.50 3.65
N ASP A 166 6.31 6.31 4.60
CA ASP A 166 7.15 5.82 5.69
C ASP A 166 6.34 4.86 6.58
N PRO A 167 6.71 3.57 6.68
CA PRO A 167 5.98 2.60 7.50
C PRO A 167 5.99 2.93 9.00
N ALA A 168 6.90 3.81 9.46
CA ALA A 168 6.89 4.30 10.84
C ALA A 168 5.72 5.24 11.13
N GLU A 169 5.30 6.03 10.14
CA GLU A 169 4.21 7.02 10.27
C GLU A 169 2.89 6.51 9.66
N TYR A 170 2.97 5.62 8.66
CA TYR A 170 1.84 4.96 8.01
C TYR A 170 1.93 3.43 8.21
N PRO A 171 1.70 2.93 9.44
CA PRO A 171 1.90 1.52 9.74
C PRO A 171 0.88 0.63 9.03
N THR A 172 1.32 -0.52 8.52
CA THR A 172 0.46 -1.58 7.99
C THR A 172 0.36 -2.80 8.94
N PRO A 173 -0.55 -3.80 8.75
CA PRO A 173 -0.69 -4.88 9.74
C PRO A 173 0.55 -5.77 9.76
N THR A 174 1.26 -5.84 8.64
CA THR A 174 2.49 -6.60 8.48
C THR A 174 3.74 -5.76 8.77
N GLY A 175 3.62 -4.43 8.80
CA GLY A 175 4.72 -3.47 8.96
C GLY A 175 5.35 -3.01 7.64
N ASP A 176 4.89 -3.56 6.53
CA ASP A 176 5.31 -3.18 5.18
C ASP A 176 4.86 -1.76 4.80
N ALA A 177 5.63 -1.12 3.92
CA ALA A 177 5.29 0.20 3.40
C ALA A 177 4.06 0.15 2.49
N GLU A 178 3.30 1.24 2.47
CA GLU A 178 2.29 1.47 1.45
C GLU A 178 2.92 2.16 0.23
N PHE A 179 2.50 1.74 -0.96
CA PHE A 179 2.94 2.33 -2.21
C PHE A 179 1.73 2.90 -2.95
N VAL A 180 1.88 4.03 -3.62
CA VAL A 180 0.83 4.59 -4.50
C VAL A 180 1.42 4.94 -5.86
N PHE A 181 0.85 4.36 -6.91
CA PHE A 181 1.10 4.75 -8.29
C PHE A 181 0.10 5.83 -8.69
N GLN A 182 0.56 6.86 -9.41
CA GLN A 182 -0.32 7.84 -10.02
C GLN A 182 0.08 8.10 -11.47
N TYR A 183 -0.92 8.21 -12.34
CA TYR A 183 -0.73 8.36 -13.79
C TYR A 183 -1.25 9.72 -14.26
N HIS A 184 -0.35 10.63 -14.62
CA HIS A 184 -0.72 11.94 -15.18
C HIS A 184 -0.94 11.85 -16.69
N THR A 185 0.04 11.28 -17.39
CA THR A 185 0.00 11.04 -18.84
C THR A 185 0.40 9.60 -19.05
N ILE A 186 -0.49 8.76 -19.60
CA ILE A 186 -0.16 7.36 -19.85
C ILE A 186 -0.69 6.91 -21.22
N TYR A 187 0.16 6.25 -22.01
CA TYR A 187 -0.22 5.59 -23.26
C TYR A 187 0.35 4.18 -23.33
N ASN A 188 -0.49 3.20 -22.98
CA ASN A 188 -0.14 1.80 -23.18
C ASN A 188 -0.50 1.34 -24.62
N ASN A 189 0.35 1.68 -25.60
CA ASN A 189 -0.03 1.64 -27.03
C ASN A 189 1.02 1.11 -28.00
N ASP A 190 2.14 0.61 -27.51
CA ASP A 190 3.26 0.02 -28.25
C ASP A 190 2.96 -1.42 -28.71
N SER A 191 1.72 -1.67 -29.14
CA SER A 191 1.28 -2.99 -29.59
C SER A 191 2.12 -3.50 -30.77
N GLY A 192 2.72 -4.69 -30.62
CA GLY A 192 3.38 -5.38 -31.71
C GLY A 192 4.85 -5.03 -31.87
N GLY A 193 5.67 -5.59 -30.98
CA GLY A 193 7.10 -5.72 -31.18
C GLY A 193 7.38 -6.30 -32.56
N SER A 194 8.35 -5.71 -33.24
CA SER A 194 8.75 -6.12 -34.59
C SER A 194 9.31 -7.56 -34.66
N ASP A 195 9.41 -8.25 -33.52
CA ASP A 195 9.90 -9.62 -33.36
C ASP A 195 8.80 -10.54 -32.80
N ALA A 196 8.43 -11.55 -33.59
CA ALA A 196 7.47 -12.58 -33.18
C ALA A 196 7.91 -13.44 -31.98
N ASN A 197 9.16 -13.29 -31.50
CA ASN A 197 9.69 -13.95 -30.32
C ASN A 197 9.91 -13.00 -29.13
N ARG A 198 9.61 -11.70 -29.29
CA ARG A 198 9.75 -10.66 -28.27
C ARG A 198 8.59 -9.69 -28.40
N PRO A 199 7.46 -10.00 -27.73
CA PRO A 199 6.33 -9.10 -27.73
C PRO A 199 6.71 -7.88 -26.86
N GLU A 200 7.44 -6.92 -27.43
CA GLU A 200 7.42 -5.52 -27.00
C GLU A 200 5.98 -5.08 -27.18
N SER A 201 5.12 -5.39 -26.23
CA SER A 201 3.70 -5.21 -26.38
C SER A 201 3.18 -4.86 -25.02
N TYR A 202 3.01 -3.56 -24.85
CA TYR A 202 2.36 -2.98 -23.70
C TYR A 202 3.17 -3.15 -22.42
N SER A 203 2.85 -2.33 -21.43
CA SER A 203 3.51 -2.34 -20.14
C SER A 203 3.15 -3.54 -19.27
N SER A 204 4.00 -3.81 -18.27
CA SER A 204 3.65 -4.55 -17.06
C SER A 204 3.42 -3.59 -15.90
N VAL A 205 2.32 -3.79 -15.17
CA VAL A 205 2.05 -3.08 -13.90
C VAL A 205 1.78 -4.10 -12.81
N GLY A 206 2.47 -3.96 -11.69
CA GLY A 206 2.39 -4.91 -10.58
C GLY A 206 3.64 -4.89 -9.72
N PHE A 207 3.76 -5.90 -8.88
CA PHE A 207 4.91 -6.08 -7.98
C PHE A 207 5.03 -7.55 -7.57
N GLU A 208 6.24 -7.95 -7.19
CA GLU A 208 6.55 -9.32 -6.76
C GLU A 208 7.59 -9.37 -5.64
N ASN A 209 7.67 -10.53 -4.99
CA ASN A 209 8.58 -10.80 -3.88
C ASN A 209 10.04 -11.04 -4.36
N TRP A 210 10.95 -11.22 -3.40
CA TRP A 210 12.37 -11.50 -3.67
C TRP A 210 12.62 -12.84 -4.40
N ASP A 211 11.76 -13.82 -4.16
CA ASP A 211 11.87 -15.18 -4.69
C ASP A 211 11.21 -15.34 -6.07
N GLU A 212 10.59 -14.26 -6.60
CA GLU A 212 9.98 -14.17 -7.93
C GLU A 212 8.83 -15.19 -8.12
N ASP A 213 8.16 -15.57 -7.02
CA ASP A 213 7.12 -16.62 -6.99
C ASP A 213 5.79 -16.19 -6.34
N ASP A 214 5.73 -14.99 -5.77
CA ASP A 214 4.51 -14.37 -5.22
C ASP A 214 4.47 -12.89 -5.62
N GLY A 215 3.27 -12.38 -5.90
CA GLY A 215 3.09 -11.03 -6.41
C GLY A 215 1.70 -10.81 -6.99
N LEU A 216 1.40 -9.54 -7.31
CA LEU A 216 0.17 -9.16 -7.99
C LEU A 216 0.48 -8.47 -9.32
N GLN A 217 -0.09 -9.02 -10.39
CA GLN A 217 -0.16 -8.36 -11.70
C GLN A 217 -1.47 -7.59 -11.82
N TYR A 218 -1.35 -6.28 -12.02
CA TYR A 218 -2.46 -5.40 -12.34
C TYR A 218 -2.78 -5.47 -13.84
N GLU A 219 -1.76 -5.38 -14.69
CA GLU A 219 -1.84 -5.69 -16.12
C GLU A 219 -0.52 -6.25 -16.69
N TYR A 220 -0.63 -6.96 -17.79
CA TYR A 220 0.46 -7.35 -18.69
C TYR A 220 -0.12 -7.54 -20.10
N ASP A 221 0.61 -7.11 -21.14
CA ASP A 221 0.18 -7.26 -22.55
C ASP A 221 -1.23 -6.67 -22.81
N ASN A 222 -1.55 -5.56 -22.13
CA ASN A 222 -2.87 -4.91 -22.14
C ASN A 222 -4.03 -5.84 -21.72
N VAL A 223 -3.71 -6.89 -20.95
CA VAL A 223 -4.67 -7.76 -20.26
C VAL A 223 -4.67 -7.42 -18.78
N TYR A 224 -5.79 -6.85 -18.34
CA TYR A 224 -6.00 -6.43 -16.96
C TYR A 224 -6.50 -7.57 -16.07
N HIS A 225 -6.09 -7.55 -14.81
CA HIS A 225 -6.73 -8.37 -13.78
C HIS A 225 -8.24 -8.04 -13.72
N PRO A 226 -9.14 -9.00 -13.43
CA PRO A 226 -10.59 -8.72 -13.35
C PRO A 226 -10.99 -7.62 -12.36
N GLY A 227 -10.19 -7.41 -11.31
CA GLY A 227 -10.34 -6.34 -10.32
C GLY A 227 -9.73 -5.00 -10.74
N ALA A 228 -8.86 -4.99 -11.76
CA ALA A 228 -8.15 -3.80 -12.16
C ALA A 228 -8.99 -2.95 -13.12
N ALA A 229 -9.13 -1.67 -12.81
CA ALA A 229 -9.61 -0.70 -13.79
C ALA A 229 -8.49 -0.26 -14.73
N THR A 230 -8.84 0.04 -15.98
CA THR A 230 -7.85 0.37 -17.03
C THR A 230 -6.99 1.58 -16.67
N LEU A 231 -5.71 1.53 -17.07
CA LEU A 231 -4.81 2.68 -16.96
C LEU A 231 -5.31 3.84 -17.82
N GLN A 232 -5.27 5.03 -17.23
CA GLN A 232 -5.62 6.28 -17.89
C GLN A 232 -5.09 7.46 -17.07
N ALA A 233 -5.03 8.65 -17.67
CA ALA A 233 -4.77 9.87 -16.93
C ALA A 233 -5.77 10.03 -15.76
N GLY A 234 -5.27 10.35 -14.57
CA GLY A 234 -6.07 10.45 -13.35
C GLY A 234 -6.31 9.12 -12.63
N ARG A 235 -5.68 8.02 -13.06
CA ARG A 235 -5.67 6.76 -12.33
C ARG A 235 -4.71 6.87 -11.14
N ALA A 236 -5.13 6.33 -9.99
CA ALA A 236 -4.25 6.07 -8.86
C ALA A 236 -4.46 4.63 -8.38
N ILE A 237 -3.38 3.97 -7.96
CA ILE A 237 -3.38 2.58 -7.49
C ILE A 237 -2.56 2.51 -6.20
N LYS A 238 -3.14 2.01 -5.12
CA LYS A 238 -2.52 1.84 -3.81
C LYS A 238 -2.19 0.36 -3.59
N ILE A 239 -0.97 0.08 -3.17
CA ILE A 239 -0.51 -1.23 -2.72
C ILE A 239 -0.38 -1.18 -1.20
N THR A 240 -1.02 -2.13 -0.51
CA THR A 240 -0.97 -2.21 0.96
C THR A 240 -1.36 -3.61 1.44
N THR A 241 -0.89 -4.01 2.61
CA THR A 241 -1.37 -5.19 3.34
C THR A 241 -2.55 -4.86 4.27
N ALA A 242 -2.95 -3.58 4.34
CA ALA A 242 -4.15 -3.15 5.04
C ALA A 242 -5.42 -3.65 4.31
N THR A 243 -6.46 -3.99 5.07
CA THR A 243 -7.79 -4.33 4.54
C THR A 243 -8.87 -3.30 4.89
N THR A 244 -8.55 -2.34 5.77
CA THR A 244 -9.39 -1.18 6.12
C THR A 244 -8.52 0.07 6.25
N SER A 245 -9.09 1.25 5.98
CA SER A 245 -8.38 2.54 6.05
C SER A 245 -8.04 2.97 7.48
N SER A 246 -8.75 2.41 8.46
CA SER A 246 -8.46 2.57 9.86
C SER A 246 -7.81 1.30 10.40
N PHE A 247 -6.53 1.43 10.78
CA PHE A 247 -5.79 0.50 11.62
C PHE A 247 -6.41 0.20 12.99
N CYS A 248 -7.61 0.75 13.23
CA CYS A 248 -8.39 0.68 14.45
C CYS A 248 -9.89 0.65 14.13
N ASP A 249 -10.33 -0.19 13.19
CA ASP A 249 -11.76 -0.48 13.09
C ASP A 249 -12.16 -1.46 14.19
N TYR A 250 -12.74 -0.93 15.26
CA TYR A 250 -13.21 -1.73 16.37
C TYR A 250 -14.37 -1.07 17.10
N VAL A 251 -15.15 -1.89 17.80
CA VAL A 251 -16.19 -1.43 18.72
C VAL A 251 -15.66 -1.51 20.15
N PRO A 252 -15.61 -0.40 20.92
CA PRO A 252 -15.13 -0.44 22.31
C PRO A 252 -15.89 -1.46 23.16
N GLY A 253 -15.18 -2.41 23.75
CA GLY A 253 -15.72 -3.50 24.56
C GLY A 253 -16.04 -4.79 23.81
N ASP A 254 -15.96 -4.81 22.48
CA ASP A 254 -16.14 -5.99 21.64
C ASP A 254 -14.83 -6.79 21.56
N ALA A 255 -14.46 -7.41 22.69
CA ALA A 255 -13.19 -8.13 22.79
C ALA A 255 -13.08 -9.33 21.84
N ASN A 256 -14.19 -9.76 21.23
CA ASN A 256 -14.23 -10.94 20.37
C ASN A 256 -14.41 -10.62 18.87
N GLY A 257 -14.70 -9.36 18.52
CA GLY A 257 -14.80 -8.85 17.14
C GLY A 257 -16.08 -9.28 16.41
N ASP A 258 -17.18 -9.57 17.11
CA ASP A 258 -18.45 -9.98 16.49
C ASP A 258 -19.43 -8.82 16.20
N GLY A 259 -18.98 -7.59 16.45
CA GLY A 259 -19.73 -6.34 16.31
C GLY A 259 -20.70 -6.08 17.47
N SER A 260 -20.74 -6.93 18.51
CA SER A 260 -21.75 -6.87 19.57
C SER A 260 -21.16 -6.91 20.98
N VAL A 261 -21.18 -5.77 21.67
CA VAL A 261 -20.72 -5.67 23.07
C VAL A 261 -21.71 -6.34 24.05
N MET A 262 -21.46 -7.58 24.45
CA MET A 262 -22.27 -8.34 25.40
C MET A 262 -21.46 -9.32 26.28
N GLY A 263 -22.13 -10.22 27.00
CA GLY A 263 -21.48 -11.09 28.00
C GLY A 263 -20.48 -12.11 27.43
N ASN A 264 -20.52 -12.36 26.11
CA ASN A 264 -19.54 -13.20 25.43
C ASN A 264 -18.16 -12.54 25.36
N ASP A 265 -18.06 -11.20 25.27
CA ASP A 265 -16.79 -10.47 25.32
C ASP A 265 -16.06 -10.70 26.63
N VAL A 266 -16.79 -10.59 27.74
CA VAL A 266 -16.26 -10.90 29.09
C VAL A 266 -15.73 -12.33 29.14
N THR A 267 -16.47 -13.26 28.55
CA THR A 267 -16.09 -14.68 28.55
C THR A 267 -14.87 -14.91 27.67
N TYR A 268 -14.78 -14.21 26.53
CA TYR A 268 -13.66 -14.24 25.61
C TYR A 268 -12.39 -13.69 26.28
N SER A 269 -12.45 -12.49 26.88
CA SER A 269 -11.34 -11.91 27.63
C SER A 269 -10.85 -12.81 28.75
N VAL A 270 -11.76 -13.39 29.54
CA VAL A 270 -11.38 -14.33 30.62
C VAL A 270 -10.68 -15.58 30.09
N ARG A 271 -11.11 -16.11 28.93
CA ARG A 271 -10.45 -17.26 28.31
C ARG A 271 -9.07 -16.89 27.78
N TYR A 272 -8.94 -15.76 27.11
CA TYR A 272 -7.67 -15.24 26.64
C TYR A 272 -6.68 -15.05 27.80
N PHE A 273 -7.05 -14.33 28.86
CA PHE A 273 -6.16 -14.12 30.02
C PHE A 273 -5.81 -15.40 30.78
N LYS A 274 -6.58 -16.48 30.60
CA LYS A 274 -6.28 -17.82 31.14
C LYS A 274 -5.40 -18.66 30.20
N GLY A 275 -5.06 -18.17 29.02
CA GLY A 275 -4.35 -18.92 27.98
C GLY A 275 -5.18 -20.04 27.35
N LEU A 276 -6.51 -19.89 27.32
CA LEU A 276 -7.48 -20.89 26.83
C LEU A 276 -8.27 -20.41 25.60
N GLY A 277 -7.98 -19.23 25.09
CA GLY A 277 -8.62 -18.61 23.93
C GLY A 277 -7.59 -17.86 23.09
N ASP A 278 -7.97 -17.59 21.85
CA ASP A 278 -7.15 -16.83 20.91
C ASP A 278 -6.99 -15.38 21.38
N PRO A 279 -5.91 -14.69 20.95
CA PRO A 279 -5.79 -13.25 21.18
C PRO A 279 -6.96 -12.48 20.54
N PRO A 280 -7.43 -11.38 21.16
CA PRO A 280 -8.43 -10.52 20.54
C PRO A 280 -8.01 -10.11 19.12
N PRO A 281 -8.96 -10.13 18.16
CA PRO A 281 -8.65 -9.87 16.75
C PRO A 281 -8.28 -8.40 16.50
N ASP A 282 -8.90 -7.49 17.25
CA ASP A 282 -8.80 -6.06 16.98
C ASP A 282 -7.71 -5.42 17.84
N SER A 283 -6.59 -5.11 17.18
CA SER A 283 -5.43 -4.47 17.82
C SER A 283 -4.92 -3.28 17.02
N CYS A 284 -4.44 -2.28 17.74
CA CYS A 284 -3.94 -1.03 17.19
C CYS A 284 -2.51 -0.76 17.64
N PRO A 285 -1.69 -0.13 16.79
CA PRO A 285 -0.41 0.43 17.22
C PRO A 285 -0.66 1.64 18.14
N TYR A 286 0.16 1.78 19.19
CA TYR A 286 0.17 2.95 20.07
C TYR A 286 1.59 3.21 20.60
N ASN A 287 1.78 4.30 21.34
CA ASN A 287 3.06 4.74 21.90
C ASN A 287 3.54 3.81 23.05
N GLY A 288 3.84 2.57 22.70
CA GLY A 288 4.04 1.45 23.62
C GLY A 288 4.02 0.06 22.97
N GLY A 289 3.76 -0.03 21.65
CA GLY A 289 3.69 -1.28 20.89
C GLY A 289 2.29 -1.49 20.34
N TRP A 290 1.73 -2.68 20.59
CA TRP A 290 0.38 -3.05 20.14
C TRP A 290 -0.59 -3.13 21.33
N LEU A 291 -1.80 -2.64 21.14
CA LEU A 291 -2.89 -2.71 22.10
C LEU A 291 -4.08 -3.43 21.48
N TYR A 292 -4.62 -4.45 22.16
CA TYR A 292 -5.94 -5.02 21.86
C TYR A 292 -7.03 -4.01 22.17
N SER A 293 -7.28 -3.09 21.24
CA SER A 293 -7.99 -1.83 21.51
C SER A 293 -9.48 -2.03 21.76
N ALA A 294 -10.11 -3.01 21.11
CA ALA A 294 -11.48 -3.40 21.44
C ALA A 294 -11.62 -3.94 22.87
N GLY A 295 -10.55 -4.52 23.40
CA GLY A 295 -10.49 -5.07 24.75
C GLY A 295 -10.29 -4.03 25.85
N ASP A 296 -9.71 -2.86 25.57
CA ASP A 296 -9.49 -1.80 26.57
C ASP A 296 -10.79 -1.04 26.89
N ALA A 297 -11.67 -1.71 27.63
CA ALA A 297 -12.98 -1.18 28.01
C ALA A 297 -12.89 -0.04 29.03
N ASN A 298 -11.75 0.14 29.70
CA ASN A 298 -11.57 1.14 30.76
C ASN A 298 -10.77 2.37 30.31
N GLY A 299 -10.20 2.35 29.10
CA GLY A 299 -9.55 3.48 28.45
C GLY A 299 -8.20 3.87 29.05
N ASN A 300 -7.51 2.92 29.69
CA ASN A 300 -6.19 3.16 30.31
C ASN A 300 -5.02 2.78 29.39
N CYS A 301 -5.30 2.49 28.13
CA CYS A 301 -4.33 2.05 27.12
C CYS A 301 -3.63 0.74 27.51
N SER A 302 -4.36 -0.17 28.17
CA SER A 302 -3.84 -1.47 28.56
C SER A 302 -4.96 -2.51 28.65
N TYR A 303 -4.81 -3.62 27.93
CA TYR A 303 -5.78 -4.72 28.01
C TYR A 303 -5.41 -5.74 29.10
N THR A 304 -6.13 -5.69 30.22
CA THR A 304 -5.89 -6.56 31.39
C THR A 304 -7.19 -7.04 32.05
N GLY A 305 -7.08 -7.73 33.19
CA GLY A 305 -8.24 -8.10 34.00
C GLY A 305 -9.06 -6.91 34.54
N SER A 306 -8.51 -5.67 34.52
CA SER A 306 -9.27 -4.47 34.85
C SER A 306 -10.39 -4.21 33.86
N ASP A 307 -10.16 -4.46 32.58
CA ASP A 307 -11.15 -4.28 31.50
C ASP A 307 -12.31 -5.24 31.64
N VAL A 308 -12.02 -6.50 31.98
CA VAL A 308 -13.05 -7.49 32.29
C VAL A 308 -13.93 -7.01 33.43
N THR A 309 -13.32 -6.46 34.48
CA THR A 309 -14.03 -5.95 35.65
C THR A 309 -14.87 -4.72 35.29
N PHE A 310 -14.31 -3.84 34.46
CA PHE A 310 -14.97 -2.63 33.98
C PHE A 310 -16.17 -2.95 33.07
N LEU A 311 -16.01 -3.86 32.12
CA LEU A 311 -17.05 -4.28 31.19
C LEU A 311 -18.20 -5.01 31.92
N VAL A 312 -17.89 -5.83 32.94
CA VAL A 312 -18.90 -6.39 33.84
C VAL A 312 -19.62 -5.29 34.64
N GLY A 313 -18.89 -4.26 35.08
CA GLY A 313 -19.46 -3.08 35.73
C GLY A 313 -20.40 -2.32 34.81
N TYR A 314 -20.04 -2.18 33.54
CA TYR A 314 -20.88 -1.60 32.50
C TYR A 314 -22.18 -2.39 32.35
N PHE A 315 -22.14 -3.71 32.12
CA PHE A 315 -23.38 -4.52 31.98
C PHE A 315 -24.26 -4.55 33.23
N LYS A 316 -23.71 -4.23 34.40
CA LYS A 316 -24.46 -4.10 35.67
C LYS A 316 -25.01 -2.69 35.91
N GLY A 317 -24.77 -1.75 35.01
CA GLY A 317 -25.16 -0.35 35.16
C GLY A 317 -24.35 0.43 36.19
N LEU A 318 -23.17 -0.07 36.57
CA LEU A 318 -22.24 0.63 37.48
C LEU A 318 -21.37 1.63 36.72
N ASN A 319 -20.98 1.30 35.49
CA ASN A 319 -20.25 2.20 34.60
C ASN A 319 -21.22 2.72 33.53
N PRO A 320 -21.23 4.05 33.25
CA PRO A 320 -22.23 4.66 32.38
C PRO A 320 -22.00 4.35 30.89
N GLU A 321 -20.76 4.04 30.51
CA GLU A 321 -20.32 3.79 29.15
C GLU A 321 -19.09 2.87 29.13
N VAL A 322 -18.81 2.30 27.97
CA VAL A 322 -17.53 1.63 27.66
C VAL A 322 -16.57 2.68 27.13
N LEU A 323 -15.33 2.65 27.62
CA LEU A 323 -14.27 3.59 27.25
C LEU A 323 -13.33 2.95 26.23
N TRP A 324 -12.37 3.74 25.76
CA TRP A 324 -11.35 3.34 24.78
C TRP A 324 -10.06 4.14 25.03
N CYS A 325 -8.92 3.64 24.58
CA CYS A 325 -7.62 4.28 24.75
C CYS A 325 -7.51 5.56 23.91
N PRO A 326 -7.21 6.74 24.50
CA PRO A 326 -7.04 7.98 23.76
C PRO A 326 -6.04 7.94 22.60
N ASP A 327 -5.04 7.05 22.69
CA ASP A 327 -4.00 6.89 21.66
C ASP A 327 -4.44 5.98 20.51
N THR A 328 -5.54 5.22 20.66
CA THR A 328 -6.09 4.33 19.63
C THR A 328 -7.60 4.55 19.45
N PRO A 329 -8.05 5.75 19.03
CA PRO A 329 -9.48 6.05 18.92
C PRO A 329 -10.21 5.10 17.96
N PRO A 330 -11.43 4.64 18.30
CA PRO A 330 -12.27 3.87 17.38
C PRO A 330 -12.75 4.76 16.22
N PRO A 331 -13.28 4.19 15.12
CA PRO A 331 -13.66 4.95 13.94
C PRO A 331 -14.73 5.99 14.22
N VAL A 332 -14.61 7.15 13.58
CA VAL A 332 -15.45 8.34 13.84
C VAL A 332 -16.96 8.08 13.59
N TYR A 333 -17.31 7.11 12.74
CA TYR A 333 -18.70 6.71 12.46
C TYR A 333 -19.28 5.72 13.48
N LEU A 334 -18.42 5.04 14.24
CA LEU A 334 -18.75 4.23 15.40
C LEU A 334 -18.47 5.04 16.67
N ASN A 335 -19.12 6.19 16.77
CA ASN A 335 -19.29 6.88 18.04
C ASN A 335 -20.63 6.49 18.69
N PRO A 336 -20.95 5.21 19.00
CA PRO A 336 -21.91 4.98 20.03
C PRO A 336 -21.12 5.24 21.31
N ILE A 337 -21.35 6.40 21.92
CA ILE A 337 -21.30 6.39 23.37
C ILE A 337 -22.33 5.32 23.77
N LEU A 338 -21.86 4.11 24.06
CA LEU A 338 -22.70 2.98 24.45
C LEU A 338 -23.18 3.30 25.87
N ARG A 339 -24.21 4.15 25.94
CA ARG A 339 -24.80 4.60 27.19
C ARG A 339 -25.82 3.60 27.64
N HIS A 340 -25.83 3.35 28.95
CA HIS A 340 -26.92 2.62 29.57
C HIS A 340 -28.26 3.36 29.35
N GLY A 341 -29.09 2.84 28.42
CA GLY A 341 -30.49 3.21 28.25
C GLY A 341 -30.77 4.51 27.48
N THR A 342 -30.82 4.42 26.15
CA THR A 342 -31.83 5.16 25.39
C THR A 342 -32.65 4.18 24.58
N THR A 343 -33.94 4.12 24.88
CA THR A 343 -34.94 3.46 24.04
C THR A 343 -34.94 4.16 22.68
N PRO A 344 -34.95 3.47 21.54
CA PRO A 344 -35.20 4.12 20.26
C PRO A 344 -36.61 4.72 20.34
N ALA A 345 -36.71 6.04 20.21
CA ALA A 345 -37.99 6.67 19.92
C ALA A 345 -38.47 6.11 18.59
N SER A 346 -39.52 5.29 18.63
CA SER A 346 -40.22 4.78 17.46
C SER A 346 -40.60 5.95 16.54
N GLN A 347 -40.04 5.98 15.33
CA GLN A 347 -40.66 6.71 14.24
C GLN A 347 -41.72 5.82 13.59
N ARG A 348 -42.98 6.26 13.78
CA ARG A 348 -44.26 5.80 13.22
C ARG A 348 -44.95 4.61 13.89
#